data_AF-A0A1N7N5N7-F1
#
_entry.id   AF-A0A1N7N5N7-F1
#
_cell.length_a   1.000
_cell.length_b   1.000
_cell.length_c   1.000
_cell.angle_alpha   90.00
_cell.angle_beta   90.00
_cell.angle_gamma   90.00
#
_symmetry.space_group_name_H-M   'P 1'
#
loop_
_entity.id
_entity.type
_entity.pdbx_description
1 polymer ?
#
loop_
_entity_poly.entity_id
_entity_poly.type
_entity_poly.pdbx_seq_one_letter_code
_entity_poly.pdbx_strand_id
1 'polypeptide(L)'
;MEETNKTFELHLNEYIIKGIITSLNDEEIDTIENLGSKEYSEAVFKVMVSSEPLVDLELFNISTTKIYIVGYKGREGQLGYLKNMQFIPDDEENHFVNVISTNILSVLMLNGNSGHFTSK
;
A
#
# COMPACT_ATOMS: atom_id res chain seq x y z
N MET A 1 8.37 -10.11 -10.58
CA MET A 1 7.17 -9.27 -10.77
C MET A 1 7.49 -8.18 -11.79
N GLU A 2 6.57 -7.75 -12.67
CA GLU A 2 6.83 -6.61 -13.57
C GLU A 2 6.89 -5.31 -12.76
N GLU A 3 7.90 -4.47 -13.00
CA GLU A 3 8.10 -3.25 -12.23
C GLU A 3 6.91 -2.31 -12.44
N THR A 4 6.22 -1.98 -11.36
CA THR A 4 5.03 -1.14 -11.39
C THR A 4 5.36 0.20 -10.76
N ASN A 5 5.29 1.28 -11.53
CA ASN A 5 5.31 2.65 -11.05
C ASN A 5 4.01 3.34 -11.44
N LYS A 6 3.17 3.67 -10.46
CA LYS A 6 1.88 4.34 -10.66
C LYS A 6 1.75 5.54 -9.75
N THR A 7 0.89 6.47 -10.14
CA THR A 7 0.54 7.63 -9.33
C THR A 7 -0.96 7.70 -9.11
N PHE A 8 -1.39 8.31 -8.02
CA PHE A 8 -2.79 8.59 -7.76
C PHE A 8 -2.98 9.99 -7.20
N GLU A 9 -4.18 10.52 -7.41
CA GLU A 9 -4.70 11.70 -6.74
C GLU A 9 -6.10 11.36 -6.20
N LEU A 10 -6.34 11.70 -4.94
CA LEU A 10 -7.56 11.42 -4.20
C LEU A 10 -7.98 12.70 -3.49
N HIS A 11 -9.25 13.07 -3.64
CA HIS A 11 -9.86 14.16 -2.87
C HIS A 11 -10.58 13.52 -1.68
N LEU A 12 -10.15 13.84 -0.46
CA LEU A 12 -10.70 13.29 0.78
C LEU A 12 -10.96 14.42 1.78
N ASN A 13 -12.23 14.74 2.00
CA ASN A 13 -12.67 15.91 2.76
C ASN A 13 -12.05 17.21 2.19
N GLU A 14 -11.37 18.01 3.00
CA GLU A 14 -10.63 19.20 2.59
C GLU A 14 -9.24 18.92 1.99
N TYR A 15 -8.79 17.66 1.95
CA TYR A 15 -7.43 17.28 1.55
C TYR A 15 -7.37 16.78 0.12
N ILE A 16 -6.36 17.25 -0.62
CA ILE A 16 -5.90 16.64 -1.86
C ILE A 16 -4.72 15.74 -1.52
N ILE A 17 -4.90 14.43 -1.63
CA ILE A 17 -3.88 13.42 -1.34
C ILE A 17 -3.31 12.92 -2.67
N LYS A 18 -1.99 12.97 -2.82
CA LYS A 18 -1.28 12.45 -3.99
C LYS A 18 -0.28 11.40 -3.55
N GLY A 19 -0.14 10.33 -4.32
CA GLY A 19 0.84 9.31 -4.00
C GLY A 19 1.45 8.62 -5.20
N ILE A 20 2.59 7.99 -4.94
CA ILE A 20 3.36 7.18 -5.88
C ILE A 20 3.42 5.77 -5.32
N ILE A 21 3.07 4.79 -6.15
CA ILE A 21 3.07 3.35 -5.84
C ILE A 21 4.17 2.71 -6.68
N THR A 22 5.16 2.12 -6.02
CA THR A 22 6.30 1.44 -6.64
C THR A 22 6.34 0.00 -6.18
N SER A 23 6.43 -0.97 -7.09
CA SER A 23 6.65 -2.37 -6.74
C SER A 23 7.98 -2.53 -6.02
N LEU A 24 8.00 -3.29 -4.92
CA LEU A 24 9.26 -3.75 -4.35
C LEU A 24 9.77 -4.98 -5.12
N ASN A 25 11.09 -5.09 -5.25
CA ASN A 25 11.73 -6.30 -5.76
C ASN A 25 11.87 -7.38 -4.66
N ASP A 26 12.20 -8.60 -5.07
CA ASP A 26 12.29 -9.74 -4.15
C ASP A 26 13.35 -9.52 -3.04
N GLU A 27 14.49 -8.89 -3.37
CA GLU A 27 15.54 -8.59 -2.39
C GLU A 27 15.06 -7.58 -1.33
N GLU A 28 14.30 -6.56 -1.73
CA GLU A 28 13.69 -5.58 -0.83
C GLU A 28 12.63 -6.23 0.06
N ILE A 29 11.81 -7.12 -0.51
CA ILE A 29 10.78 -7.86 0.22
C ILE A 29 11.41 -8.79 1.27
N ASP A 30 12.50 -9.47 0.92
CA ASP A 30 13.25 -10.37 1.82
C ASP A 30 13.83 -9.65 3.05
N THR A 31 14.00 -8.33 2.99
CA THR A 31 14.38 -7.53 4.17
C THR A 31 13.26 -7.34 5.18
N ILE A 32 12.01 -7.66 4.84
CA ILE A 32 10.85 -7.48 5.71
C ILE A 32 10.60 -8.78 6.49
N GLU A 33 11.05 -8.81 7.75
CA GLU A 33 11.19 -10.03 8.56
C GLU A 33 9.90 -10.87 8.69
N ASN A 34 8.74 -10.21 8.76
CA ASN A 34 7.46 -10.87 9.00
C ASN A 34 6.64 -11.12 7.72
N LEU A 35 7.23 -10.92 6.53
CA LEU A 35 6.62 -11.33 5.26
C LEU A 35 7.15 -12.67 4.73
N GLY A 36 8.23 -13.22 5.30
CA GLY A 36 8.79 -14.52 4.88
C GLY A 36 7.90 -15.75 5.15
N SER A 37 6.82 -15.61 5.93
CA SER A 37 5.79 -16.65 6.12
C SER A 37 4.63 -16.44 5.15
N LYS A 38 4.15 -17.51 4.50
CA LYS A 38 3.15 -17.62 3.39
C LYS A 38 1.78 -16.88 3.54
N GLU A 39 1.76 -15.66 4.06
CA GLU A 39 0.56 -14.95 4.50
C GLU A 39 0.11 -13.84 3.54
N TYR A 40 0.67 -13.69 2.34
CA TYR A 40 0.24 -12.65 1.38
C TYR A 40 0.37 -13.10 -0.07
N SER A 41 -0.28 -12.37 -0.99
CA SER A 41 -0.40 -12.76 -2.41
C SER A 41 0.80 -12.34 -3.27
N GLU A 42 2.00 -12.25 -2.67
CA GLU A 42 3.28 -11.94 -3.32
C GLU A 42 3.42 -10.54 -3.95
N ALA A 43 2.42 -9.66 -3.83
CA ALA A 43 2.51 -8.29 -4.34
C ALA A 43 2.65 -7.27 -3.21
N VAL A 44 3.84 -6.70 -3.11
CA VAL A 44 4.21 -5.66 -2.14
C VAL A 44 4.63 -4.39 -2.87
N PHE A 45 4.13 -3.26 -2.38
CA PHE A 45 4.40 -1.97 -2.97
C PHE A 45 4.87 -0.99 -1.90
N LYS A 46 5.86 -0.19 -2.25
CA LYS A 46 6.19 1.04 -1.56
C LYS A 46 5.23 2.14 -1.99
N VAL A 47 4.69 2.86 -1.03
CA VAL A 47 3.77 3.97 -1.26
C VAL A 47 4.31 5.22 -0.58
N MET A 48 4.54 6.25 -1.38
CA MET A 48 4.87 7.60 -0.91
C MET A 48 3.64 8.46 -1.04
N VAL A 49 3.26 9.17 0.02
CA VAL A 49 2.04 9.99 0.07
C VAL A 49 2.39 11.42 0.43
N SER A 50 1.70 12.35 -0.20
CA SER A 50 1.74 13.79 0.08
C SER A 50 0.32 14.33 0.13
N SER A 51 0.10 15.43 0.85
CA SER A 51 -1.21 16.06 0.93
C SER A 51 -1.14 17.58 0.91
N GLU A 52 -2.22 18.21 0.46
CA GLU A 52 -2.44 19.65 0.56
C GLU A 52 -3.90 19.93 0.99
N PRO A 53 -4.16 20.58 2.15
CA PRO A 53 -3.19 20.95 3.18
C PRO A 53 -2.51 19.73 3.83
N LEU A 54 -1.54 19.95 4.71
CA LEU A 54 -0.88 18.87 5.43
C LEU A 54 -1.89 18.13 6.32
N VAL A 55 -2.04 16.81 6.12
CA VAL A 55 -2.89 15.97 6.97
C VAL A 55 -2.25 15.80 8.35
N ASP A 56 -3.06 15.88 9.39
CA ASP A 56 -2.61 15.64 10.76
C ASP A 56 -2.04 14.22 10.92
N LEU A 57 -0.94 14.10 11.66
CA LEU A 57 -0.29 12.82 11.96
C LEU A 57 -1.22 11.86 12.72
N GLU A 58 -2.15 12.38 13.52
CA GLU A 58 -3.16 11.57 14.23
C GLU A 58 -4.16 10.93 13.26
N LEU A 59 -4.44 11.59 12.12
CA LEU A 59 -5.33 11.08 11.09
C LEU A 59 -4.58 10.15 10.14
N PHE A 60 -3.43 10.56 9.64
CA PHE A 60 -2.63 9.74 8.75
C PHE A 60 -1.18 10.24 8.67
N ASN A 61 -0.25 9.42 9.13
CA ASN A 61 1.17 9.79 9.13
C ASN A 61 1.82 9.67 7.74
N ILE A 62 1.76 10.74 6.95
CA ILE A 62 2.39 10.81 5.61
C ILE A 62 3.92 10.92 5.65
N SER A 63 4.52 11.20 6.81
CA SER A 63 5.99 11.34 6.94
C SER A 63 6.72 9.99 6.91
N THR A 64 5.97 8.90 7.10
CA THR A 64 6.49 7.53 7.02
C THR A 64 6.30 6.97 5.62
N THR A 65 7.32 6.27 5.12
CA THR A 65 7.15 5.45 3.91
C THR A 65 6.13 4.36 4.20
N LYS A 66 5.09 4.29 3.38
CA LYS A 66 4.04 3.29 3.52
C LYS A 66 4.37 2.07 2.70
N ILE A 67 3.92 0.92 3.17
CA ILE A 67 3.94 -0.36 2.46
C ILE A 67 2.50 -0.79 2.25
N TYR A 68 2.20 -1.21 1.04
CA TYR A 68 0.91 -1.77 0.68
C TYR A 68 1.08 -3.21 0.23
N ILE A 69 0.32 -4.12 0.81
CA ILE A 69 0.44 -5.55 0.56
C ILE A 69 -0.92 -6.09 0.11
N VAL A 70 -0.95 -6.70 -1.07
CA VAL A 70 -2.14 -7.42 -1.56
C VAL A 70 -2.16 -8.80 -0.91
N GLY A 71 -3.32 -9.27 -0.48
CA GLY A 71 -3.48 -10.61 0.08
C GLY A 71 -3.04 -10.78 1.54
N TYR A 72 -2.56 -9.73 2.22
CA TYR A 72 -2.02 -9.86 3.58
C TYR A 72 -3.04 -10.44 4.56
N LYS A 73 -2.76 -11.62 5.09
CA LYS A 73 -3.65 -12.43 5.94
C LYS A 73 -5.03 -12.65 5.33
N GLY A 74 -5.10 -12.83 4.00
CA GLY A 74 -6.33 -13.07 3.26
C GLY A 74 -7.13 -11.82 2.90
N ARG A 75 -6.58 -10.62 3.10
CA ARG A 75 -7.24 -9.33 2.78
C ARG A 75 -6.94 -8.90 1.36
N GLU A 76 -7.85 -8.17 0.73
CA GLU A 76 -7.65 -7.66 -0.65
C GLU A 76 -6.46 -6.69 -0.74
N GLY A 77 -6.27 -5.84 0.27
CA GLY A 77 -5.03 -5.10 0.42
C GLY A 77 -4.93 -4.38 1.75
N GLN A 78 -3.71 -4.30 2.27
CA GLN A 78 -3.40 -3.76 3.58
C GLN A 78 -2.32 -2.68 3.44
N LEU A 79 -2.64 -1.46 3.88
CA LEU A 79 -1.65 -0.41 4.07
C LEU A 79 -1.04 -0.52 5.47
N GLY A 80 0.24 -0.15 5.56
CA GLY A 80 0.98 -0.09 6.80
C GLY A 80 2.31 0.61 6.61
N TYR A 81 3.23 0.38 7.53
CA TYR A 81 4.57 0.95 7.50
C TYR A 81 5.60 -0.05 8.03
N LEU A 82 6.88 0.24 7.78
CA LEU A 82 7.97 -0.54 8.36
C LEU A 82 8.41 0.05 9.70
N LYS A 83 8.51 -0.80 10.71
CA LYS A 83 9.12 -0.49 11.99
C LYS A 83 10.09 -1.61 12.34
N ASN A 84 11.38 -1.28 12.49
CA ASN A 84 12.43 -2.27 12.74
C ASN A 84 12.39 -3.45 11.75
N MET A 85 12.28 -3.14 10.45
CA MET A 85 12.18 -4.15 9.37
C MET A 85 10.95 -5.06 9.43
N GLN A 86 9.96 -4.74 10.28
CA GLN A 86 8.70 -5.47 10.34
C GLN A 86 7.57 -4.63 9.77
N PHE A 87 6.72 -5.26 8.96
CA PHE A 87 5.49 -4.66 8.48
C PHE A 87 4.47 -4.56 9.62
N ILE A 88 4.07 -3.33 9.93
CA ILE A 88 3.02 -3.04 10.90
C ILE A 88 1.82 -2.49 10.11
N PRO A 89 0.68 -3.20 10.09
CA PRO A 89 -0.52 -2.71 9.41
C PRO A 89 -1.01 -1.43 10.10
N ASP A 90 -1.41 -0.43 9.30
CA ASP A 90 -2.16 0.73 9.80
C ASP A 90 -3.57 0.29 10.21
N ASP A 91 -4.19 1.05 11.11
CA ASP A 91 -5.55 0.78 11.61
C ASP A 91 -6.59 0.94 10.49
N GLU A 92 -7.37 -0.11 10.23
CA GLU A 92 -8.39 -0.13 9.17
C GLU A 92 -9.70 0.56 9.56
N GLU A 93 -9.95 0.76 10.86
CA GLU A 93 -11.08 1.57 11.32
C GLU A 93 -10.83 3.06 11.05
N ASN A 94 -9.58 3.43 10.77
CA ASN A 94 -9.24 4.77 10.33
C ASN A 94 -9.72 5.02 8.89
N HIS A 95 -10.66 5.96 8.76
CA HIS A 95 -11.25 6.34 7.49
C HIS A 95 -10.21 6.75 6.43
N PHE A 96 -9.15 7.49 6.80
CA PHE A 96 -8.10 7.89 5.85
C PHE A 96 -7.37 6.67 5.28
N VAL A 97 -6.96 5.76 6.16
CA VAL A 97 -6.25 4.53 5.78
C VAL A 97 -7.10 3.70 4.83
N ASN A 98 -8.39 3.53 5.14
CA ASN A 98 -9.32 2.75 4.35
C ASN A 98 -9.53 3.33 2.94
N VAL A 99 -9.81 4.63 2.83
CA VAL A 99 -10.05 5.29 1.52
C VAL A 99 -8.78 5.27 0.67
N ILE A 100 -7.61 5.56 1.26
CA ILE A 100 -6.33 5.49 0.55
C ILE A 100 -6.05 4.06 0.07
N SER A 101 -6.26 3.06 0.94
CA SER A 101 -6.06 1.64 0.59
C SER A 101 -6.94 1.19 -0.56
N THR A 102 -8.21 1.60 -0.56
CA THR A 102 -9.19 1.30 -1.61
C THR A 102 -8.81 2.00 -2.93
N ASN A 103 -8.31 3.25 -2.85
CA ASN A 103 -7.85 3.99 -4.02
C ASN A 103 -6.62 3.32 -4.64
N ILE A 104 -5.63 2.91 -3.84
CA ILE A 104 -4.45 2.17 -4.28
C ILE A 104 -4.87 0.88 -5.00
N LEU A 105 -5.76 0.07 -4.40
CA LEU A 105 -6.26 -1.15 -5.03
C LEU A 105 -6.88 -0.85 -6.39
N SER A 106 -7.73 0.16 -6.46
CA SER A 106 -8.39 0.58 -7.70
C SER A 106 -7.37 0.98 -8.77
N VAL A 107 -6.33 1.75 -8.40
CA VAL A 107 -5.25 2.17 -9.31
C VAL A 107 -4.44 0.98 -9.83
N LEU A 108 -4.22 -0.03 -8.98
CA LEU A 108 -3.54 -1.27 -9.35
C LEU A 108 -4.42 -2.13 -10.28
N MET A 109 -5.74 -2.20 -10.06
CA MET A 109 -6.68 -2.98 -10.87
C MET A 109 -7.05 -2.33 -12.21
N LEU A 110 -7.29 -1.02 -12.25
CA LEU A 110 -7.83 -0.29 -13.41
C LEU A 110 -6.88 -0.26 -14.62
N ASN A 111 -5.58 -0.48 -14.41
CA ASN A 111 -4.59 -0.52 -15.48
C ASN A 111 -4.17 -1.94 -15.88
N GLY A 112 -4.95 -2.96 -15.50
CA GLY A 112 -4.87 -4.28 -16.10
C GLY A 112 -3.48 -4.93 -16.03
N ASN A 113 -3.07 -5.33 -14.83
CA ASN A 113 -2.54 -6.69 -14.74
C ASN A 113 -3.75 -7.64 -14.80
N SER A 114 -4.32 -7.79 -15.99
CA SER A 114 -5.16 -8.93 -16.35
C SER A 114 -4.32 -10.20 -16.53
N GLY A 115 -3.16 -10.27 -15.88
CA GLY A 115 -2.43 -11.50 -15.68
C GLY A 115 -3.30 -12.36 -14.79
N HIS A 116 -3.96 -13.34 -15.41
CA HIS A 116 -4.67 -14.43 -14.74
C HIS A 116 -4.08 -14.68 -13.36
N PHE A 117 -4.85 -14.39 -12.30
CA PHE A 117 -4.67 -15.09 -11.03
C PHE A 117 -4.92 -16.56 -11.36
N THR A 118 -3.88 -17.28 -11.77
CA THR A 118 -3.95 -18.73 -11.93
C THR A 118 -4.11 -19.27 -10.52
N SER A 119 -5.34 -19.60 -10.17
CA SER A 119 -5.64 -20.60 -9.15
C SER A 119 -4.71 -21.80 -9.41
N LYS A 120 -3.83 -22.07 -8.46
CA LYS A 120 -3.37 -23.42 -8.21
C LYS A 120 -4.32 -24.07 -7.22
#